data_AF-A0A2U9AZE0-F1
#
_entry.id   AF-A0A2U9AZE0-F1
#
_cell.length_a   1.000
_cell.length_b   1.000
_cell.length_c   1.000
_cell.angle_alpha   90.00
_cell.angle_beta   90.00
_cell.angle_gamma   90.00
#
_symmetry.space_group_name_H-M   'P 1'
#
loop_
_entity.id
_entity.type
_entity.pdbx_description
1 polymer ?
#
loop_
_entity_poly.entity_id
_entity_poly.type
_entity_poly.pdbx_seq_one_letter_code
_entity_poly.pdbx_strand_id
1 'polypeptide(L)' 'MSKDSRMRATINQKLTEMGERDRLKELLRAKLTECGWKDQMKAHCKEVIKEKGLEHVTVEDLVVEITPKGRGTSA' A
#
# COMPACT_ATOMS: atom_id res chain seq x y z
N MET A 1 3.64 -3.18 -26.80
CA MET A 1 3.33 -3.96 -25.58
C MET A 1 3.86 -5.38 -25.75
N SER A 2 4.58 -5.92 -24.76
CA SER A 2 5.02 -7.32 -24.80
C SER A 2 3.85 -8.29 -24.65
N LYS A 3 4.04 -9.55 -25.06
CA LYS A 3 3.06 -10.63 -24.87
C LYS A 3 2.67 -10.77 -23.39
N ASP A 4 3.64 -10.64 -22.49
CA ASP A 4 3.42 -10.71 -21.03
C ASP A 4 2.60 -9.53 -20.51
N SER A 5 2.85 -8.32 -21.01
CA SER A 5 2.06 -7.14 -20.65
C SER A 5 0.60 -7.29 -21.07
N ARG A 6 0.35 -7.84 -22.27
CA ARG A 6 -1.02 -8.14 -22.74
C ARG A 6 -1.69 -9.21 -21.88
N MET A 7 -0.97 -10.27 -21.53
CA MET A 7 -1.48 -11.34 -20.65
C MET A 7 -1.86 -10.81 -19.27
N ARG A 8 -1.00 -10.00 -18.64
CA ARG A 8 -1.30 -9.35 -17.34
C ARG A 8 -2.54 -8.46 -17.41
N ALA A 9 -2.68 -7.68 -18.49
CA ALA A 9 -3.85 -6.84 -18.69
C ALA A 9 -5.15 -7.66 -18.77
N THR A 10 -5.15 -8.75 -19.56
CA THR A 10 -6.32 -9.64 -19.68
C THR A 10 -6.69 -10.28 -18.33
N ILE A 11 -5.71 -10.71 -17.54
CA ILE A 11 -5.96 -11.28 -16.21
C ILE A 11 -6.59 -10.23 -15.28
N ASN A 12 -6.01 -9.02 -15.22
CA ASN A 12 -6.52 -7.95 -14.38
C ASN A 12 -7.93 -7.51 -14.78
N GLN A 13 -8.24 -7.49 -16.08
CA GLN A 13 -9.58 -7.22 -16.58
C GLN A 13 -10.58 -8.26 -16.05
N LYS A 14 -10.30 -9.55 -16.23
CA LYS A 14 -11.18 -10.62 -15.74
C LYS A 14 -11.38 -10.57 -14.23
N LEU A 15 -10.31 -10.35 -13.45
CA LEU A 15 -10.41 -10.21 -11.99
C LEU A 15 -11.30 -9.03 -11.58
N THR A 16 -11.30 -7.95 -12.37
CA THR A 16 -12.14 -6.78 -12.11
C THR A 16 -13.60 -7.07 -12.48
N GLU A 17 -13.87 -7.65 -13.65
CA GLU A 17 -15.22 -7.95 -14.14
C GLU A 17 -15.95 -8.98 -13.26
N MET A 18 -15.22 -9.92 -12.67
CA MET A 18 -15.78 -10.93 -11.76
C MET A 18 -15.92 -10.43 -10.31
N GLY A 19 -15.49 -9.19 -10.00
CA GLY A 19 -15.47 -8.66 -8.63
C GLY A 19 -14.39 -9.27 -7.73
N GLU A 20 -13.60 -10.23 -8.22
CA GLU A 20 -12.57 -10.92 -7.44
C GLU A 20 -11.45 -9.97 -6.99
N ARG A 21 -11.17 -8.92 -7.77
CA ARG A 21 -10.22 -7.86 -7.38
C ARG A 21 -10.62 -7.18 -6.06
N ASP A 22 -11.91 -6.88 -5.88
CA ASP A 22 -12.38 -6.22 -4.65
C ASP A 22 -12.39 -7.19 -3.48
N ARG A 23 -12.77 -8.45 -3.70
CA ARG A 23 -12.65 -9.52 -2.69
C ARG A 23 -11.21 -9.71 -2.22
N LEU A 24 -10.24 -9.77 -3.14
CA LEU A 24 -8.81 -9.88 -2.82
C LEU A 24 -8.30 -8.64 -2.08
N LYS A 25 -8.77 -7.45 -2.44
CA LYS A 25 -8.42 -6.19 -1.75
C LYS A 25 -8.92 -6.20 -0.30
N GLU A 26 -10.15 -6.61 -0.05
CA GLU A 26 -10.71 -6.70 1.31
C GLU A 26 -10.03 -7.80 2.13
N LEU A 27 -9.75 -8.96 1.53
CA LEU A 27 -8.98 -10.02 2.19
C LEU A 27 -7.59 -9.53 2.61
N LEU A 28 -6.87 -8.83 1.72
CA LEU A 28 -5.58 -8.24 2.03
C LEU A 28 -5.69 -7.22 3.16
N ARG A 29 -6.69 -6.34 3.12
CA ARG A 29 -6.93 -5.34 4.17
C ARG A 29 -7.20 -5.99 5.53
N ALA A 30 -7.99 -7.06 5.57
CA ALA A 30 -8.25 -7.83 6.78
C ALA A 30 -6.94 -8.42 7.33
N LYS A 31 -6.16 -9.09 6.47
CA LYS A 31 -4.87 -9.69 6.88
C LYS A 31 -3.85 -8.68 7.39
N LEU A 32 -3.73 -7.52 6.73
CA LEU A 32 -2.86 -6.42 7.19
C LEU A 32 -3.32 -5.80 8.51
N THR A 33 -4.62 -5.86 8.80
CA THR A 33 -5.14 -5.41 10.09
C THR A 33 -4.90 -6.46 11.17
N GLU A 34 -5.20 -7.73 10.88
CA GLU A 34 -5.01 -8.87 11.79
C GLU A 34 -3.55 -9.07 12.21
N CYS A 35 -2.59 -8.90 11.30
CA CYS A 35 -1.17 -9.01 11.63
C CYS A 35 -0.58 -7.73 12.28
N GLY A 36 -1.40 -6.71 12.52
CA GLY A 36 -0.98 -5.46 13.14
C GLY A 36 -0.22 -4.49 12.23
N TRP A 37 -0.05 -4.81 10.94
CA TRP A 37 0.65 -3.94 9.99
C TRP A 37 0.06 -2.53 9.96
N LYS A 38 -1.28 -2.40 9.96
CA LYS A 38 -1.94 -1.09 9.93
C LYS A 38 -1.55 -0.20 11.11
N ASP A 39 -1.45 -0.76 12.31
CA ASP A 39 -1.15 0.00 13.52
C ASP A 39 0.35 0.30 13.63
N GLN A 40 1.22 -0.61 13.19
CA GLN A 40 2.65 -0.35 13.04
C GLN A 40 2.92 0.80 12.06
N MET A 41 2.23 0.82 10.92
CA MET A 41 2.38 1.90 9.93
C MET A 41 1.89 3.25 10.49
N LYS A 42 0.76 3.28 11.21
CA LYS A 42 0.31 4.50 11.87
C LYS A 42 1.31 4.99 12.92
N ALA A 43 1.88 4.09 13.72
CA ALA A 43 2.88 4.45 14.72
C ALA A 43 4.10 5.10 14.04
N HIS A 44 4.57 4.49 12.96
CA HIS A 44 5.68 5.03 12.19
C HIS A 44 5.36 6.39 11.53
N CYS A 45 4.16 6.58 10.97
CA CYS A 45 3.74 7.89 10.47
C CYS A 45 3.83 8.97 11.57
N LYS A 46 3.41 8.65 12.80
CA LYS A 46 3.48 9.59 13.93
C LYS A 46 4.92 9.92 14.32
N GLU A 47 5.83 8.96 14.27
CA GLU A 47 7.27 9.18 14.48
C GLU A 47 7.82 10.17 13.46
N VAL A 48 7.58 9.91 12.16
CA VAL A 48 8.02 10.79 11.07
C VAL A 48 7.48 12.22 11.22
N ILE A 49 6.17 12.37 11.51
CA ILE A 49 5.56 13.69 11.74
C ILE A 49 6.16 14.38 12.96
N LYS A 50 6.46 13.64 14.03
CA LYS A 50 7.07 14.19 15.25
C LYS A 50 8.50 14.67 14.99
N GLU A 51 9.27 13.95 14.19
CA GLU A 51 10.66 14.28 13.85
C GLU A 51 10.76 15.47 12.91
N LYS A 52 9.92 15.51 11.87
CA LYS A 52 9.94 16.59 10.87
C LYS A 52 9.16 17.84 11.32
N GLY A 53 8.18 17.68 12.20
CA GLY A 53 7.23 18.73 12.59
C GLY A 53 6.02 18.79 11.66
N LEU A 54 4.82 18.96 12.24
CA LEU A 54 3.55 18.93 11.49
C LEU A 54 3.47 19.99 10.39
N GLU A 55 4.11 21.15 10.59
CA GLU A 55 4.09 22.27 9.65
C GLU A 55 5.03 22.06 8.45
N HIS A 56 5.90 21.05 8.51
CA HIS A 56 6.94 20.78 7.51
C HIS A 56 6.72 19.47 6.73
N VAL A 57 5.55 18.84 6.89
CA VAL A 57 5.24 17.54 6.24
C VAL A 57 3.94 17.64 5.46
N THR A 58 4.02 17.35 4.16
CA THR A 58 2.85 17.09 3.33
C THR A 58 2.45 15.61 3.38
N VAL A 59 1.25 15.30 2.90
CA VAL A 59 0.81 13.90 2.75
C VAL A 59 1.72 13.16 1.77
N GLU A 60 2.12 13.82 0.69
CA GLU A 60 3.02 13.29 -0.33
C GLU A 60 4.39 12.93 0.26
N ASP A 61 4.99 13.83 1.06
CA ASP A 61 6.26 13.58 1.75
C ASP A 61 6.15 12.36 2.68
N LEU A 62 5.05 12.30 3.43
CA LEU A 62 4.80 11.19 4.35
C LEU A 62 4.64 9.87 3.58
N VAL A 63 3.92 9.87 2.45
CA VAL A 63 3.76 8.67 1.61
C VAL A 63 5.12 8.20 1.09
N VAL A 64 5.95 9.09 0.56
CA VAL A 64 7.29 8.74 0.06
C VAL A 64 8.13 8.11 1.18
N GLU A 65 8.14 8.72 2.37
CA GLU A 65 8.92 8.26 3.51
C GLU A 65 8.48 6.87 4.02
N ILE A 66 7.17 6.66 4.19
CA ILE A 66 6.67 5.45 4.84
C ILE A 66 6.49 4.27 3.87
N THR A 67 6.42 4.52 2.56
CA THR A 67 6.14 3.46 1.56
C THR A 67 7.17 2.33 1.55
N PRO A 68 8.50 2.60 1.60
CA PRO A 68 9.50 1.53 1.67
C PRO A 68 9.27 0.58 2.84
N LYS A 69 9.06 1.13 4.05
CA LYS A 69 8.73 0.35 5.25
C LYS A 69 7.41 -0.40 5.10
N GLY A 70 6.37 0.25 4.58
CA GLY A 70 5.07 -0.36 4.36
C GLY A 70 5.09 -1.54 3.38
N ARG A 71 5.97 -1.50 2.38
CA ARG A 71 6.16 -2.58 1.40
C ARG A 71 7.18 -3.63 1.82
N GLY A 72 7.90 -3.42 2.92
CA GLY A 72 9.03 -4.27 3.31
C GLY A 72 10.19 -4.20 2.32
N THR A 73 10.25 -3.16 1.49
CA THR A 73 11.37 -2.90 0.59
C THR A 73 12.33 -1.99 1.34
N SER A 74 13.48 -2.52 1.75
CA SER A 74 14.59 -1.68 2.22
C SER A 74 14.98 -0.72 1.09
N ALA A 75 15.07 0.57 1.41
CA ALA A 75 15.68 1.57 0.55
C ALA A 75 17.20 1.35 0.49
#